data_AF-A0A523W0C3-F1
#
_entry.id   AF-A0A523W0C3-F1
#
_cell.length_a   1.000
_cell.length_b   1.000
_cell.length_c   1.000
_cell.angle_alpha   90.00
_cell.angle_beta   90.00
_cell.angle_gamma   90.00
#
_symmetry.space_group_name_H-M   'P 1'
#
loop_
_entity.id
_entity.type
_entity.pdbx_description
1 polymer ?
#
loop_
_entity_poly.entity_id
_entity_poly.type
_entity_poly.pdbx_seq_one_letter_code
_entity_poly.pdbx_strand_id
1 'polypeptide(L)' 'MSIDELQEEVDKLLEELDGLQEVCDTLEICSQDDGCATCKTNEKIKALEQKIEDLENKIEELTGEEEEEE' A
#
# COMPACT_ATOMS: atom_id res chain seq x y z
N MET A 1 -19.18 -1.07 1.44
CA MET A 1 -18.00 -0.23 1.75
C MET A 1 -18.23 1.04 1.00
N SER A 2 -18.35 2.15 1.72
CA SER A 2 -18.39 3.46 1.10
C SER A 2 -17.02 3.80 0.52
N ILE A 3 -16.97 4.66 -0.50
CA ILE A 3 -15.70 5.17 -1.04
C ILE A 3 -14.84 5.79 0.07
N ASP A 4 -15.46 6.50 1.02
CA ASP A 4 -14.79 7.07 2.19
C ASP A 4 -14.08 6.00 3.04
N GLU A 5 -14.69 4.82 3.24
CA GLU A 5 -14.09 3.74 4.03
C GLU A 5 -12.87 3.15 3.31
N LEU A 6 -12.94 3.02 1.98
CA LEU A 6 -11.83 2.51 1.16
C LEU A 6 -10.66 3.51 1.15
N GLN A 7 -10.95 4.81 1.04
CA GLN A 7 -9.94 5.86 1.11
C GLN A 7 -9.24 5.87 2.48
N GLU A 8 -10.00 5.75 3.57
CA GLU A 8 -9.43 5.65 4.92
C GLU A 8 -8.56 4.39 5.11
N GLU A 9 -8.89 3.30 4.41
CA GLU A 9 -8.11 2.06 4.42
C GLU A 9 -6.81 2.22 3.62
N VAL A 10 -6.87 2.88 2.45
CA VAL A 10 -5.67 3.24 1.66
C VAL A 10 -4.72 4.12 2.48
N ASP A 11 -5.21 5.16 3.14
CA ASP A 11 -4.38 6.04 3.97
C ASP A 11 -3.66 5.28 5.08
N LYS A 12 -4.35 4.36 5.77
CA LYS A 12 -3.73 3.51 6.80
C LYS A 12 -2.66 2.59 6.23
N LEU A 13 -2.89 2.02 5.05
CA LEU A 13 -1.91 1.16 4.38
C LEU A 13 -0.69 1.96 3.92
N LEU A 14 -0.87 3.20 3.48
CA LEU A 14 0.23 4.11 3.13
C LEU A 14 1.07 4.49 4.35
N GLU A 15 0.46 4.80 5.50
CA GLU A 15 1.20 5.02 6.75
C GLU A 15 1.99 3.77 7.18
N GLU A 16 1.38 2.58 7.06
CA GLU A 16 2.05 1.32 7.40
C GLU A 16 3.21 1.03 6.42
N LEU A 17 3.04 1.35 5.14
CA LEU A 17 4.08 1.24 4.11
C LEU A 17 5.29 2.11 4.43
N ASP A 18 5.04 3.38 4.77
CA ASP A 18 6.08 4.36 5.09
C ASP A 18 6.87 3.94 6.33
N GLY A 19 6.17 3.50 7.38
CA GLY A 19 6.80 2.95 8.59
C GLY A 19 7.64 1.70 8.32
N LEU A 20 7.19 0.82 7.41
CA LEU A 20 7.98 -0.35 7.01
C LEU A 20 9.21 0.03 6.17
N GLN A 21 9.12 1.04 5.30
CA GLN A 21 10.26 1.55 4.54
C GLN A 21 11.31 2.18 5.46
N GLU A 22 10.91 3.01 6.44
CA GLU A 22 11.84 3.57 7.45
C GLU A 22 12.53 2.47 8.28
N VAL A 23 11.78 1.45 8.71
CA VAL A 23 12.34 0.30 9.43
C VAL A 23 13.33 -0.47 8.55
N CYS A 24 13.05 -0.56 7.25
CA CYS A 24 13.93 -1.23 6.31
C CYS A 24 15.26 -0.49 6.12
N ASP A 25 15.23 0.84 6.05
CA ASP A 25 16.42 1.68 5.94
C ASP A 25 17.27 1.67 7.21
N THR A 26 16.65 1.46 8.37
CA THR A 26 17.34 1.44 9.68
C THR A 26 17.85 0.05 10.10
N LEU A 27 17.39 -1.02 9.45
CA LEU A 27 17.86 -2.38 9.72
C LEU A 27 19.24 -2.63 9.07
N GLU A 28 20.30 -2.60 9.89
CA GLU A 28 21.68 -2.95 9.46
C GLU A 28 21.77 -4.31 8.73
N ILE A 29 20.88 -5.24 9.05
CA ILE A 29 20.79 -6.57 8.45
C ILE A 29 20.37 -6.49 6.97
N CYS A 30 19.53 -5.50 6.64
CA CYS A 30 19.03 -5.28 5.29
C CYS A 30 19.95 -4.33 4.50
N SER A 31 20.88 -3.64 5.16
CA SER A 31 21.96 -2.88 4.49
C SER A 31 23.04 -3.76 3.83
N GLN A 32 23.11 -5.06 4.13
CA GLN A 32 24.18 -5.95 3.65
C GLN A 32 23.82 -6.80 2.42
N ASP A 33 22.54 -7.04 2.14
CA ASP A 33 22.05 -7.83 1.00
C ASP A 33 21.04 -7.01 0.19
N ASP A 34 21.49 -6.28 -0.84
CA ASP A 34 20.64 -5.52 -1.80
C ASP A 34 19.59 -4.56 -1.18
N GLY A 35 19.82 -4.10 0.05
CA GLY A 35 18.92 -3.15 0.71
C GLY A 35 17.62 -3.80 1.20
N CYS A 36 16.57 -3.00 1.30
CA CYS A 36 15.26 -3.48 1.71
C CYS A 36 14.76 -4.66 0.87
N ALA A 37 15.18 -4.77 -0.40
CA ALA A 37 14.67 -5.71 -1.39
C ALA A 37 14.70 -7.19 -0.98
N THR A 38 15.67 -7.62 -0.16
CA THR A 38 15.80 -9.02 0.32
C THR A 38 15.25 -9.22 1.74
N CYS A 39 14.92 -8.12 2.42
CA CYS A 39 14.39 -8.09 3.77
C CYS A 39 12.97 -8.67 3.79
N LYS A 40 12.58 -9.43 4.83
CA LYS A 40 11.17 -9.87 5.03
C LYS A 40 10.18 -8.70 5.01
N THR A 41 10.66 -7.51 5.33
CA THR A 41 9.92 -6.25 5.25
C THR A 41 9.50 -5.92 3.82
N ASN A 42 10.31 -6.23 2.80
CA ASN A 42 9.95 -5.99 1.40
C ASN A 42 8.82 -6.90 0.90
N GLU A 43 8.71 -8.14 1.38
CA GLU A 43 7.52 -8.95 1.08
C GLU A 43 6.25 -8.30 1.63
N LYS A 44 6.32 -7.66 2.80
CA LYS A 44 5.20 -6.91 3.36
C LYS A 44 4.91 -5.63 2.58
N ILE A 45 5.94 -4.88 2.22
CA ILE A 45 5.83 -3.66 1.39
C ILE A 45 5.11 -4.00 0.09
N LYS A 46 5.57 -5.02 -0.65
CA LYS A 46 4.91 -5.45 -1.89
C LYS A 46 3.47 -5.90 -1.68
N ALA A 47 3.18 -6.58 -0.58
CA ALA A 47 1.81 -6.99 -0.27
C ALA A 47 0.90 -5.80 0.06
N LEU A 48 1.45 -4.75 0.69
CA LEU A 48 0.74 -3.50 0.95
C LEU A 48 0.53 -2.70 -0.33
N GLU A 49 1.54 -2.55 -1.17
CA GLU A 49 1.45 -1.89 -2.48
C GLU A 49 0.36 -2.54 -3.34
N GLN A 50 0.34 -3.88 -3.42
CA GLN A 50 -0.69 -4.59 -4.18
C GLN A 50 -2.09 -4.34 -3.63
N LYS A 51 -2.23 -4.30 -2.30
CA LYS A 51 -3.53 -4.01 -1.66
C LYS A 51 -4.00 -2.57 -1.90
N ILE A 52 -3.08 -1.61 -1.86
CA ILE A 52 -3.38 -0.21 -2.17
C ILE A 52 -3.88 -0.12 -3.61
N GLU A 53 -3.17 -0.72 -4.55
CA GLU A 53 -3.56 -0.75 -5.97
C GLU A 53 -4.94 -1.41 -6.16
N ASP A 54 -5.22 -2.53 -5.48
CA ASP A 54 -6.54 -3.17 -5.51
C ASP A 54 -7.65 -2.27 -4.95
N LEU A 55 -7.38 -1.54 -3.86
CA LEU A 55 -8.33 -0.62 -3.26
C LEU A 55 -8.56 0.62 -4.12
N GLU A 56 -7.50 1.18 -4.72
CA GLU A 56 -7.58 2.32 -5.64
C GLU A 56 -8.39 1.95 -6.88
N ASN A 57 -8.14 0.79 -7.50
CA ASN A 57 -8.94 0.31 -8.62
C ASN A 57 -10.41 0.15 -8.23
N LYS A 58 -10.68 -0.37 -7.03
CA LYS A 58 -12.05 -0.54 -6.55
C LYS A 58 -12.75 0.79 -6.26
N ILE A 59 -12.01 1.78 -5.76
CA ILE A 59 -12.50 3.16 -5.63
C ILE A 59 -12.82 3.70 -7.03
N GLU A 60 -11.92 3.55 -8.00
CA GLU A 60 -12.10 4.03 -9.37
C GLU A 60 -13.30 3.35 -10.05
N GLU A 61 -13.50 2.04 -9.88
CA GLU A 61 -14.71 1.33 -10.33
C GLU A 61 -15.98 1.91 -9.71
N LEU A 62 -16.00 2.11 -8.40
CA LEU A 62 -17.16 2.67 -7.71
C LEU A 62 -17.45 4.12 -8.11
N THR A 63 -16.40 4.92 -8.34
CA THR A 63 -16.56 6.34 -8.71
C THR A 63 -16.90 6.49 -10.19
N GLY A 64 -16.40 5.59 -11.05
CA GLY A 64 -16.67 5.57 -12.49
C GLY A 64 -18.02 4.96 -12.84
N GLU A 65 -18.49 3.95 -12.12
CA GLU A 65 -19.87 3.44 -12.24
C GLU A 65 -20.90 4.53 -11.86
N GLU A 66 -20.58 5.42 -10.91
CA GLU A 66 -21.45 6.55 -10.54
C GLU A 66 -21.56 7.61 -11.66
N GLU A 67 -20.57 7.74 -12.56
CA GLU A 67 -20.63 8.70 -13.67
C GLU A 67 -21.32 8.15 -14.93
N GLU A 68 -21.39 6.83 -15.14
CA GLU A 68 -22.04 6.24 -16.32
C GLU A 68 -23.58 6.10 -16.19
N GLU A 69 -24.16 6.36 -15.01
CA GLU A 69 -25.62 6.31 -14.76
C GLU A 69 -26.38 7.64 -14.95
N GLU A 70 -25.75 8.74 -15.40
CA GLU A 70 -26.44 10.02 -15.75
C GLU A 70 -26.79 10.21 -17.25
#